data_AF-A0A2V4A5C1-F1
#
_entry.id   AF-A0A2V4A5C1-F1
#
_cell.length_a   1.000
_cell.length_b   1.000
_cell.length_c   1.000
_cell.angle_alpha   90.00
_cell.angle_beta   90.00
_cell.angle_gamma   90.00
#
_symmetry.space_group_name_H-M   'P 1'
#
loop_
_entity.id
_entity.type
_entity.pdbx_description
1 polymer ?
#
loop_
_entity_poly.entity_id
_entity_poly.type
_entity_poly.pdbx_seq_one_letter_code
_entity_poly.pdbx_strand_id
1 'polypeptide(L)'
;MKNAKIDNSQYQNTLLEQISSKLDPAISLVDAISDILSISNDAAYRRIRGEKKMDISEIALLCKEYSISMDAIFAIDSNSLLFNYSPLNLENKEVYYAYMRQFNLSIESINKQKNGKILFSATDIPIYHFMPFKELTLFKLYSWNAGIYNTSTKFEQFFNEFASTELFDIYDSIYSNYQKANSLEIWTDKTIDPILRLLEYYNEIGAFESQETPKLLYKQLLALIENIGEWSASGKKGATGHAAEYEMFLSEIELENNFVLTKSDTSQHCIIKLFTVNSISTANQKFCRETEKWFNDVIKKSKCISRISQKDNYRFINGMKEKVGEYL
;
A
#
# COMPACT_ATOMS: atom_id res chain seq x y z
N MET A 1 31.43 0.30 33.46
CA MET A 1 30.87 -0.50 32.36
C MET A 1 30.77 -1.95 32.84
N LYS A 2 29.57 -2.46 33.10
CA LYS A 2 29.38 -3.89 33.42
C LYS A 2 29.55 -4.68 32.11
N ASN A 3 30.49 -5.62 32.09
CA ASN A 3 30.58 -6.64 31.05
C ASN A 3 29.32 -7.52 31.12
N ALA A 4 28.26 -7.12 30.43
CA ALA A 4 27.17 -8.02 30.13
C ALA A 4 27.73 -9.10 29.19
N LYS A 5 27.79 -10.35 29.66
CA LYS A 5 28.04 -11.49 28.77
C LYS A 5 26.88 -11.53 27.78
N ILE A 6 27.16 -11.21 26.53
CA ILE A 6 26.21 -11.37 25.45
C ILE A 6 26.01 -12.88 25.25
N ASP A 7 24.79 -13.36 25.49
CA ASP A 7 24.45 -14.76 25.22
C ASP A 7 24.13 -14.94 23.73
N ASN A 8 25.16 -15.25 22.94
CA ASN A 8 25.02 -15.47 21.50
C ASN A 8 24.04 -16.60 21.15
N SER A 9 23.74 -17.53 22.07
CA SER A 9 22.80 -18.62 21.79
C SER A 9 21.36 -18.11 21.67
N GLN A 10 21.00 -17.10 22.45
CA GLN A 10 19.68 -16.47 22.42
C GLN A 10 19.39 -15.82 21.06
N TYR A 11 20.33 -15.01 20.55
CA TYR A 11 20.17 -14.33 19.26
C TYR A 11 20.11 -15.29 18.08
N GLN A 12 20.92 -16.34 18.09
CA GLN A 12 20.87 -17.38 17.07
C GLN A 12 19.51 -18.08 17.06
N ASN A 13 18.96 -18.39 18.25
CA ASN A 13 17.62 -18.98 18.35
C ASN A 13 16.52 -18.03 17.82
N THR A 14 16.57 -16.74 18.17
CA THR A 14 15.61 -15.74 17.66
C THR A 14 15.64 -15.64 16.13
N LEU A 15 16.83 -15.66 15.52
CA LEU A 15 16.95 -15.70 14.06
C LEU A 15 16.30 -16.95 13.48
N LEU A 16 16.59 -18.13 14.05
CA LEU A 16 16.05 -19.41 13.58
C LEU A 16 14.51 -19.48 13.69
N GLU A 17 13.93 -18.95 14.77
CA GLU A 17 12.48 -18.84 14.95
C GLU A 17 11.85 -17.94 13.88
N GLN A 18 12.46 -16.78 13.61
CA GLN A 18 11.97 -15.87 12.57
C GLN A 18 12.05 -16.49 11.18
N ILE A 19 13.14 -17.21 10.85
CA ILE A 19 13.25 -17.95 9.60
C ILE A 19 12.15 -19.01 9.51
N SER A 20 11.98 -19.82 10.56
CA SER A 20 10.97 -20.87 10.60
C SER A 20 9.55 -20.34 10.38
N SER A 21 9.24 -19.13 10.87
CA SER A 21 7.92 -18.50 10.68
C SER A 21 7.65 -18.04 9.24
N LYS A 22 8.70 -17.87 8.43
CA LYS A 22 8.63 -17.41 7.03
C LYS A 22 8.78 -18.55 6.01
N LEU A 23 9.13 -19.75 6.45
CA LEU A 23 9.29 -20.90 5.57
C LEU A 23 7.94 -21.46 5.10
N ASP A 24 7.94 -21.99 3.88
CA ASP A 24 6.86 -22.86 3.42
C ASP A 24 6.80 -24.10 4.33
N PRO A 25 5.62 -24.54 4.81
CA PRO A 25 5.47 -25.75 5.61
C PRO A 25 6.10 -27.02 5.00
N ALA A 26 6.29 -27.07 3.69
CA ALA A 26 6.93 -28.18 2.98
C ALA A 26 8.47 -28.19 3.08
N ILE A 27 9.10 -27.07 3.47
CA ILE A 27 10.55 -26.92 3.53
C ILE A 27 11.02 -27.02 4.99
N SER A 28 11.96 -27.92 5.27
CA SER A 28 12.54 -28.03 6.60
C SER A 28 13.55 -26.90 6.87
N LEU A 29 13.64 -26.44 8.11
CA LEU A 29 14.60 -25.41 8.51
C LEU A 29 16.06 -25.85 8.26
N VAL A 30 16.32 -27.16 8.34
CA VAL A 30 17.65 -27.74 8.11
C VAL A 30 18.04 -27.62 6.65
N ASP A 31 17.16 -28.04 5.74
CA ASP A 31 17.43 -28.00 4.30
C ASP A 31 17.62 -26.54 3.86
N ALA A 32 16.75 -25.64 4.35
CA ALA A 32 16.82 -24.23 4.01
C ALA A 32 18.16 -23.58 4.46
N ILE A 33 18.63 -23.86 5.68
CA ILE A 33 19.92 -23.36 6.16
C ILE A 33 21.08 -24.02 5.44
N SER A 34 20.98 -25.33 5.15
CA SER A 34 22.02 -26.08 4.47
C SER A 34 22.28 -25.53 3.07
N ASP A 35 21.20 -25.24 2.33
CA ASP A 35 21.25 -24.72 0.98
C ASP A 35 21.83 -23.29 0.95
N ILE A 36 21.30 -22.38 1.79
CA ILE A 36 21.74 -20.98 1.81
C ILE A 36 23.20 -20.86 2.23
N LEU A 37 23.60 -21.57 3.29
CA LEU A 37 24.98 -21.52 3.77
C LEU A 37 25.93 -22.41 2.96
N SER A 38 25.40 -23.20 2.01
CA SER A 38 26.16 -24.19 1.23
C SER A 38 26.99 -25.13 2.13
N ILE A 39 26.36 -25.66 3.18
CA ILE A 39 26.94 -26.60 4.14
C ILE A 39 26.25 -27.95 4.06
N SER A 40 26.71 -28.93 4.84
CA SER A 40 26.00 -30.21 4.99
C SER A 40 24.84 -30.10 6.00
N ASN A 41 23.85 -30.97 5.86
CA ASN A 41 22.74 -31.07 6.82
C ASN A 41 23.22 -31.28 8.26
N ASP A 42 24.28 -32.08 8.49
CA ASP A 42 24.88 -32.23 9.84
C ASP A 42 25.41 -30.89 10.37
N ALA A 43 26.12 -30.13 9.53
CA ALA A 43 26.63 -28.83 9.91
C ALA A 43 25.50 -27.80 10.15
N ALA A 44 24.37 -27.91 9.44
CA ALA A 44 23.17 -27.12 9.68
C ALA A 44 22.51 -27.51 11.02
N TYR A 45 22.33 -28.81 11.31
CA TYR A 45 21.81 -29.30 12.59
C TYR A 45 22.61 -28.79 13.78
N ARG A 46 23.94 -28.80 13.70
CA ARG A 46 24.80 -28.29 14.78
C ARG A 46 24.61 -26.80 15.04
N ARG A 47 24.30 -26.00 14.01
CA ARG A 47 23.93 -24.58 14.18
C ARG A 47 22.52 -24.45 14.75
N ILE A 48 21.56 -25.20 14.27
CA ILE A 48 20.17 -25.16 14.76
C ILE A 48 20.09 -25.51 16.24
N ARG A 49 20.88 -26.50 16.71
CA ARG A 49 20.95 -26.89 18.13
C ARG A 49 21.83 -25.97 19.00
N GLY A 50 22.47 -24.96 18.41
CA GLY A 50 23.39 -24.06 19.13
C GLY A 50 24.75 -24.68 19.49
N GLU A 51 25.07 -25.89 19.00
CA GLU A 51 26.37 -26.56 19.21
C GLU A 51 27.51 -25.87 18.47
N LYS A 52 27.19 -25.21 17.33
CA LYS A 52 28.10 -24.36 16.58
C LYS A 52 27.48 -22.97 16.42
N LYS A 53 28.25 -21.94 16.80
CA LYS A 53 27.86 -20.54 16.59
C LYS A 53 27.90 -20.21 15.10
N MET A 54 26.89 -19.47 14.64
CA MET A 54 26.94 -18.82 13.34
C MET A 54 27.87 -17.60 13.39
N ASP A 55 28.69 -17.41 12.36
CA ASP A 55 29.45 -16.18 12.20
C ASP A 55 28.59 -15.05 11.58
N ILE A 56 29.11 -13.83 11.57
CA ILE A 56 28.38 -12.66 11.05
C ILE A 56 28.04 -12.82 9.56
N SER A 57 28.90 -13.46 8.78
CA SER A 57 28.67 -13.68 7.34
C SER A 57 27.51 -14.65 7.13
N GLU A 58 27.45 -15.73 7.89
CA GLU A 58 26.35 -16.70 7.88
C GLU A 58 25.03 -16.04 8.30
N ILE A 59 25.06 -15.27 9.40
CA ILE A 59 23.90 -14.52 9.90
C ILE A 59 23.41 -13.52 8.84
N ALA A 60 24.33 -12.74 8.25
CA ALA A 60 23.98 -11.73 7.24
C ALA A 60 23.38 -12.36 5.98
N LEU A 61 23.87 -13.53 5.55
CA LEU A 61 23.34 -14.24 4.39
C LEU A 61 21.91 -14.71 4.63
N LEU A 62 21.64 -15.32 5.79
CA LEU A 62 20.30 -15.73 6.21
C LEU A 62 19.36 -14.51 6.37
N CYS A 63 19.85 -13.43 6.99
CA CYS A 63 19.06 -12.20 7.14
C CYS A 63 18.66 -11.60 5.79
N LYS A 64 19.60 -11.59 4.83
CA LYS A 64 19.35 -11.08 3.48
C LYS A 64 18.32 -11.91 2.74
N GLU A 65 18.47 -13.23 2.76
CA GLU A 65 17.58 -14.16 2.05
C GLU A 65 16.14 -14.05 2.58
N TYR A 66 15.97 -14.05 3.91
CA TYR A 66 14.66 -14.01 4.53
C TYR A 66 14.13 -12.60 4.82
N SER A 67 14.83 -11.54 4.37
CA SER A 67 14.49 -10.15 4.67
C SER A 67 14.24 -9.91 6.17
N ILE A 68 15.18 -10.35 7.01
CA ILE A 68 15.18 -10.18 8.47
C ILE A 68 16.17 -9.07 8.82
N SER A 69 15.75 -8.10 9.65
CA SER A 69 16.67 -7.08 10.16
C SER A 69 17.47 -7.63 11.35
N MET A 70 18.78 -7.35 11.36
CA MET A 70 19.65 -7.67 12.50
C MET A 70 19.17 -7.02 13.81
N ASP A 71 18.59 -5.82 13.75
CA ASP A 71 18.04 -5.15 14.94
C ASP A 71 16.92 -5.96 15.60
N ALA A 72 16.12 -6.66 14.79
CA ALA A 72 15.05 -7.53 15.28
C ALA A 72 15.59 -8.77 16.01
N ILE A 73 16.82 -9.19 15.71
CA ILE A 73 17.48 -10.33 16.36
C ILE A 73 18.05 -9.89 17.72
N PHE A 74 18.67 -8.72 17.76
CA PHE A 74 19.33 -8.23 18.98
C PHE A 74 18.35 -7.73 20.04
N ALA A 75 17.05 -7.67 19.73
CA ALA A 75 15.99 -7.22 20.64
C ALA A 75 16.41 -5.94 21.38
N ILE A 76 17.08 -5.01 20.67
CA ILE A 76 17.54 -3.76 21.25
C ILE A 76 16.29 -3.00 21.64
N ASP A 77 15.99 -3.00 22.93
CA ASP A 77 14.86 -2.34 23.55
C ASP A 77 15.00 -0.83 23.31
N SER A 78 14.48 -0.41 22.16
CA SER A 78 14.64 0.92 21.62
C SER A 78 13.33 1.32 20.98
N ASN A 79 12.99 2.60 21.07
CA ASN A 79 11.89 3.20 20.30
C ASN A 79 12.26 3.30 18.79
N SER A 80 13.06 2.36 18.28
CA SER A 80 13.46 2.25 16.90
C SER A 80 12.50 1.33 16.16
N LEU A 81 12.03 1.76 14.99
CA LEU A 81 11.13 0.99 14.15
C LEU A 81 11.78 0.82 12.78
N LEU A 82 11.80 -0.42 12.30
CA LEU A 82 12.18 -0.71 10.93
C LEU A 82 10.99 -0.42 10.00
N PHE A 83 11.25 0.41 9.01
CA PHE A 83 10.38 0.64 7.88
C PHE A 83 11.06 0.18 6.60
N ASN A 84 10.32 -0.57 5.78
CA ASN A 84 10.73 -0.89 4.42
C ASN A 84 10.31 0.26 3.52
N TYR A 85 11.27 0.83 2.79
CA TYR A 85 11.00 1.83 1.77
C TYR A 85 10.85 1.17 0.41
N SER A 86 9.77 1.48 -0.30
CA SER A 86 9.49 0.98 -1.65
C SER A 86 9.50 2.17 -2.63
N PRO A 87 10.68 2.58 -3.13
CA PRO A 87 10.76 3.65 -4.10
C PRO A 87 10.13 3.22 -5.42
N LEU A 88 9.32 4.11 -5.99
CA LEU A 88 8.96 4.02 -7.39
C LEU A 88 10.17 4.37 -8.26
N ASN A 89 10.42 3.59 -9.30
CA ASN A 89 11.45 3.83 -10.29
C ASN A 89 10.83 3.68 -11.70
N LEU A 90 10.98 4.72 -12.53
CA LEU A 90 10.49 4.79 -13.91
C LEU A 90 11.61 4.76 -14.95
N GLU A 91 12.83 4.38 -14.59
CA GLU A 91 13.93 4.14 -15.54
C GLU A 91 13.54 3.15 -16.65
N ASN A 92 12.65 2.20 -16.34
CA ASN A 92 12.07 1.28 -17.31
C ASN A 92 10.63 0.90 -16.88
N LYS A 93 9.72 0.80 -17.86
CA LYS A 93 8.34 0.31 -17.69
C LYS A 93 8.26 -1.03 -16.95
N GLU A 94 9.21 -1.94 -17.15
CA GLU A 94 9.17 -3.26 -16.47
C GLU A 94 9.34 -3.16 -14.96
N VAL A 95 10.12 -2.18 -14.48
CA VAL A 95 10.29 -1.92 -13.05
C VAL A 95 8.98 -1.40 -12.46
N TYR A 96 8.28 -0.52 -13.19
CA TYR A 96 6.95 -0.06 -12.82
C TYR A 96 5.92 -1.21 -12.82
N TYR A 97 5.96 -2.10 -13.81
CA TYR A 97 5.05 -3.24 -13.89
C TYR A 97 5.29 -4.21 -12.74
N ALA A 98 6.55 -4.48 -12.40
CA ALA A 98 6.91 -5.26 -11.22
C ALA A 98 6.42 -4.63 -9.92
N TYR A 99 6.54 -3.30 -9.78
CA TYR A 99 5.99 -2.57 -8.64
C TYR A 99 4.47 -2.75 -8.53
N MET A 100 3.73 -2.59 -9.63
CA MET A 100 2.27 -2.75 -9.65
C MET A 100 1.84 -4.20 -9.43
N ARG A 101 2.60 -5.19 -9.92
CA ARG A 101 2.38 -6.61 -9.58
C ARG A 101 2.57 -6.88 -8.10
N GLN A 102 3.61 -6.33 -7.48
CA GLN A 102 3.83 -6.48 -6.03
C GLN A 102 2.70 -5.82 -5.22
N PHE A 103 2.22 -4.67 -5.69
CA PHE A 103 1.06 -4.01 -5.11
C PHE A 103 -0.20 -4.89 -5.22
N ASN A 104 -0.45 -5.51 -6.38
CA ASN A 104 -1.57 -6.45 -6.55
C ASN A 104 -1.48 -7.65 -5.60
N LEU A 105 -0.31 -8.29 -5.51
CA LEU A 105 -0.06 -9.42 -4.60
C LEU A 105 -0.36 -9.08 -3.14
N SER A 106 -0.13 -7.83 -2.73
CA SER A 106 -0.43 -7.39 -1.36
C SER A 106 -1.93 -7.46 -1.05
N ILE A 107 -2.79 -7.08 -2.01
CA ILE A 107 -4.26 -7.13 -1.86
C ILE A 107 -4.74 -8.57 -1.93
N GLU A 108 -4.18 -9.37 -2.85
CA GLU A 108 -4.51 -10.79 -2.96
C GLU A 108 -4.21 -11.54 -1.66
N SER A 109 -3.11 -11.21 -0.99
CA SER A 109 -2.77 -11.80 0.30
C SER A 109 -3.83 -11.49 1.36
N ILE A 110 -4.34 -10.26 1.40
CA ILE A 110 -5.45 -9.88 2.30
C ILE A 110 -6.74 -10.63 1.97
N ASN A 111 -7.07 -10.80 0.69
CA ASN A 111 -8.27 -11.54 0.28
C ASN A 111 -8.23 -13.03 0.65
N LYS A 112 -7.03 -13.63 0.77
CA LYS A 112 -6.85 -15.02 1.20
C LYS A 112 -6.98 -15.21 2.71
N GLN A 113 -6.92 -14.13 3.49
CA GLN A 113 -6.94 -14.19 4.94
C GLN A 113 -8.34 -14.05 5.51
N LYS A 114 -8.61 -14.82 6.56
CA LYS A 114 -9.87 -14.71 7.31
C LYS A 114 -9.95 -13.32 7.96
N ASN A 115 -11.12 -12.68 7.82
CA ASN A 115 -11.39 -11.32 8.27
C ASN A 115 -10.40 -10.27 7.73
N GLY A 116 -9.82 -10.50 6.55
CA GLY A 116 -8.98 -9.53 5.87
C GLY A 116 -9.73 -8.21 5.65
N LYS A 117 -9.13 -7.10 6.08
CA LYS A 117 -9.67 -5.74 5.94
C LYS A 117 -8.57 -4.73 5.68
N ILE A 118 -8.88 -3.72 4.87
CA ILE A 118 -8.00 -2.58 4.57
C ILE A 118 -8.63 -1.31 5.13
N LEU A 119 -7.87 -0.55 5.91
CA LEU A 119 -8.30 0.73 6.50
C LEU A 119 -7.50 1.86 5.87
N PHE A 120 -8.18 2.91 5.41
CA PHE A 120 -7.58 4.11 4.81
C PHE A 120 -7.89 5.35 5.63
N SER A 121 -6.85 6.13 5.91
CA SER A 121 -6.96 7.56 6.18
C SER A 121 -6.58 8.26 4.90
N ALA A 122 -7.53 8.91 4.24
CA ALA A 122 -7.39 9.43 2.88
C ALA A 122 -7.23 10.95 2.89
N THR A 123 -6.00 11.45 2.94
CA THR A 123 -5.68 12.85 2.54
C THR A 123 -5.58 13.01 1.01
N ASP A 124 -5.54 11.89 0.28
CA ASP A 124 -5.71 11.78 -1.18
C ASP A 124 -6.60 10.56 -1.46
N ILE A 125 -7.28 10.54 -2.61
CA ILE A 125 -8.13 9.43 -3.01
C ILE A 125 -7.28 8.13 -3.07
N PRO A 126 -7.71 7.03 -2.43
CA PRO A 126 -7.02 5.75 -2.51
C PRO A 126 -6.79 5.31 -3.97
N ILE A 127 -5.56 4.89 -4.28
CA ILE A 127 -5.12 4.62 -5.66
C ILE A 127 -6.00 3.58 -6.40
N TYR A 128 -6.62 2.66 -5.66
CA TYR A 128 -7.50 1.63 -6.21
C TYR A 128 -8.69 2.18 -6.99
N HIS A 129 -9.21 3.35 -6.59
CA HIS A 129 -10.33 3.99 -7.29
C HIS A 129 -9.94 4.52 -8.66
N PHE A 130 -8.64 4.79 -8.88
CA PHE A 130 -8.15 5.27 -10.17
C PHE A 130 -7.99 4.15 -11.20
N MET A 131 -7.68 2.92 -10.77
CA MET A 131 -7.28 1.80 -11.65
C MET A 131 -8.18 1.56 -12.88
N PRO A 132 -9.53 1.70 -12.81
CA PRO A 132 -10.40 1.57 -13.98
C PRO A 132 -10.23 2.67 -15.04
N PHE A 133 -9.63 3.79 -14.66
CA PHE A 133 -9.48 5.01 -15.45
C PHE A 133 -8.02 5.16 -15.87
N LYS A 134 -7.68 4.58 -17.02
CA LYS A 134 -6.30 4.37 -17.47
C LYS A 134 -5.54 5.68 -17.67
N GLU A 135 -6.15 6.64 -18.34
CA GLU A 135 -5.62 7.97 -18.59
C GLU A 135 -5.44 8.74 -17.28
N LEU A 136 -6.44 8.75 -16.39
CA LEU A 136 -6.35 9.41 -15.09
C LEU A 136 -5.30 8.76 -14.17
N THR A 137 -5.17 7.43 -14.20
CA THR A 137 -4.13 6.70 -13.45
C THR A 137 -2.74 7.06 -13.96
N LEU A 138 -2.52 7.01 -15.27
CA LEU A 138 -1.25 7.38 -15.88
C LEU A 138 -0.95 8.87 -15.75
N PHE A 139 -1.97 9.73 -15.64
CA PHE A 139 -1.77 11.15 -15.33
C PHE A 139 -1.16 11.35 -13.94
N LYS A 140 -1.60 10.59 -12.92
CA LYS A 140 -0.94 10.64 -11.60
C LYS A 140 0.52 10.22 -11.70
N LEU A 141 0.82 9.17 -12.48
CA LEU A 141 2.19 8.71 -12.71
C LEU A 141 3.04 9.78 -13.43
N TYR A 142 2.49 10.36 -14.48
CA TYR A 142 3.10 11.45 -15.25
C TYR A 142 3.43 12.65 -14.35
N SER A 143 2.47 13.10 -13.52
CA SER A 143 2.65 14.26 -12.64
C SER A 143 3.78 14.06 -11.63
N TRP A 144 3.92 12.85 -11.08
CA TRP A 144 5.05 12.52 -10.22
C TRP A 144 6.38 12.54 -10.97
N ASN A 145 6.42 11.92 -12.16
CA ASN A 145 7.62 11.85 -12.98
C ASN A 145 8.10 13.25 -13.41
N ALA A 146 7.17 14.06 -13.92
CA ALA A 146 7.45 15.43 -14.34
C ALA A 146 7.88 16.31 -13.15
N GLY A 147 7.27 16.13 -11.97
CA GLY A 147 7.64 16.86 -10.75
C GLY A 147 9.04 16.56 -10.23
N ILE A 148 9.56 15.34 -10.44
CA ILE A 148 10.91 14.94 -10.01
C ILE A 148 11.97 15.29 -11.05
N TYR A 149 11.72 14.95 -12.32
CA TYR A 149 12.75 14.99 -13.37
C TYR A 149 12.67 16.26 -14.24
N ASN A 150 11.67 17.13 -14.01
CA ASN A 150 11.44 18.37 -14.76
C ASN A 150 11.48 18.14 -16.29
N THR A 151 10.67 17.18 -16.75
CA THR A 151 10.67 16.75 -18.16
C THR A 151 9.86 17.70 -19.03
N SER A 152 10.27 17.89 -20.29
CA SER A 152 9.50 18.62 -21.31
C SER A 152 8.47 17.73 -22.03
N THR A 153 8.44 16.44 -21.71
CA THR A 153 7.54 15.43 -22.29
C THR A 153 6.09 15.80 -22.00
N LYS A 154 5.27 15.83 -23.06
CA LYS A 154 3.82 16.04 -22.93
C LYS A 154 3.14 14.77 -22.42
N PHE A 155 1.98 14.91 -21.78
CA PHE A 155 1.27 13.77 -21.21
C PHE A 155 0.96 12.68 -22.24
N GLU A 156 0.51 13.03 -23.45
CA GLU A 156 0.17 12.08 -24.50
C GLU A 156 1.38 11.25 -24.95
N GLN A 157 2.57 11.86 -24.99
CA GLN A 157 3.82 11.17 -25.30
C GLN A 157 4.16 10.16 -24.19
N PHE A 158 4.09 10.60 -22.93
CA PHE A 158 4.30 9.73 -21.78
C PHE A 158 3.27 8.58 -21.74
N PHE A 159 2.00 8.87 -22.02
CA PHE A 159 0.94 7.87 -22.09
C PHE A 159 1.26 6.83 -23.15
N ASN A 160 1.63 7.23 -24.37
CA ASN A 160 1.96 6.30 -25.45
C ASN A 160 3.19 5.43 -25.15
N GLU A 161 4.14 5.94 -24.36
CA GLU A 161 5.34 5.19 -23.95
C GLU A 161 5.02 4.11 -22.89
N PHE A 162 4.16 4.45 -21.91
CA PHE A 162 3.87 3.58 -20.76
C PHE A 162 2.65 2.68 -20.94
N ALA A 163 1.65 3.12 -21.71
CA ALA A 163 0.41 2.40 -21.94
C ALA A 163 0.68 1.09 -22.68
N SER A 164 0.20 0.00 -22.12
CA SER A 164 0.25 -1.32 -22.73
C SER A 164 -0.91 -2.17 -22.23
N THR A 165 -1.27 -3.20 -23.01
CA THR A 165 -2.27 -4.19 -22.58
C THR A 165 -1.86 -4.84 -21.27
N GLU A 166 -0.58 -5.22 -21.13
CA GLU A 166 -0.07 -5.85 -19.90
C GLU A 166 -0.24 -4.96 -18.67
N LEU A 167 0.09 -3.67 -18.77
CA LEU A 167 -0.10 -2.73 -17.66
C LEU A 167 -1.57 -2.60 -17.27
N PHE A 168 -2.44 -2.51 -18.26
CA PHE A 168 -3.86 -2.37 -18.01
C PHE A 168 -4.50 -3.63 -17.45
N ASP A 169 -4.03 -4.82 -17.84
CA ASP A 169 -4.44 -6.08 -17.23
C ASP A 169 -4.04 -6.14 -15.74
N ILE A 170 -2.86 -5.58 -15.39
CA ILE A 170 -2.43 -5.43 -13.99
C ILE A 170 -3.37 -4.47 -13.24
N TYR A 171 -3.74 -3.33 -13.81
CA TYR A 171 -4.68 -2.39 -13.20
C TYR A 171 -6.07 -3.02 -12.99
N ASP A 172 -6.58 -3.74 -13.99
CA ASP A 172 -7.86 -4.44 -13.91
C ASP A 172 -7.82 -5.52 -12.82
N SER A 173 -6.69 -6.23 -12.67
CA SER A 173 -6.48 -7.20 -11.60
C SER A 173 -6.47 -6.54 -10.21
N ILE A 174 -5.75 -5.42 -10.06
CA ILE A 174 -5.72 -4.63 -8.81
C ILE A 174 -7.13 -4.18 -8.43
N TYR A 175 -7.88 -3.63 -9.39
CA TYR A 175 -9.25 -3.17 -9.14
C TYR A 175 -10.16 -4.33 -8.76
N SER A 176 -10.11 -5.45 -9.49
CA SER A 176 -10.90 -6.65 -9.20
C SER A 176 -10.60 -7.22 -7.81
N ASN A 177 -9.32 -7.23 -7.42
CA ASN A 177 -8.90 -7.68 -6.09
C ASN A 177 -9.35 -6.69 -5.01
N TYR A 178 -9.30 -5.38 -5.27
CA TYR A 178 -9.81 -4.39 -4.32
C TYR A 178 -11.32 -4.51 -4.11
N GLN A 179 -12.10 -4.81 -5.16
CA GLN A 179 -13.54 -5.03 -5.05
C GLN A 179 -13.91 -6.22 -4.16
N LYS A 180 -13.00 -7.20 -4.00
CA LYS A 180 -13.18 -8.39 -3.15
C LYS A 180 -12.69 -8.20 -1.71
N ALA A 181 -11.88 -7.18 -1.44
CA ALA A 181 -11.35 -6.92 -0.11
C ALA A 181 -12.35 -6.11 0.72
N ASN A 182 -12.58 -6.46 1.99
CA ASN A 182 -13.33 -5.55 2.86
C ASN A 182 -12.51 -4.28 3.11
N SER A 183 -13.14 -3.11 3.05
CA SER A 183 -12.44 -1.87 3.37
C SER A 183 -13.26 -0.86 4.15
N LEU A 184 -12.53 -0.03 4.91
CA LEU A 184 -13.03 1.16 5.57
C LEU A 184 -12.17 2.34 5.13
N GLU A 185 -12.80 3.42 4.69
CA GLU A 185 -12.11 4.63 4.28
C GLU A 185 -12.61 5.84 5.09
N ILE A 186 -11.67 6.61 5.65
CA ILE A 186 -11.93 7.87 6.32
C ILE A 186 -11.45 8.99 5.41
N TRP A 187 -12.37 9.86 5.01
CA TRP A 187 -12.14 10.97 4.09
C TRP A 187 -12.44 12.29 4.78
N THR A 188 -11.99 13.38 4.14
CA THR A 188 -12.38 14.76 4.45
C THR A 188 -12.99 15.39 3.20
N ASP A 189 -13.58 16.57 3.35
CA ASP A 189 -14.01 17.41 2.23
C ASP A 189 -12.86 17.83 1.29
N LYS A 190 -11.61 17.76 1.78
CA LYS A 190 -10.39 18.08 1.03
C LYS A 190 -9.74 16.89 0.34
N THR A 191 -10.22 15.66 0.53
CA THR A 191 -9.57 14.45 -0.02
C THR A 191 -9.48 14.46 -1.56
N ILE A 192 -10.38 15.15 -2.25
CA ILE A 192 -10.36 15.32 -3.71
C ILE A 192 -9.40 16.42 -4.19
N ASP A 193 -9.06 17.39 -3.33
CA ASP A 193 -8.33 18.60 -3.74
C ASP A 193 -6.95 18.30 -4.37
N PRO A 194 -6.16 17.30 -3.92
CA PRO A 194 -4.85 17.02 -4.51
C PRO A 194 -4.92 16.71 -6.02
N ILE A 195 -5.88 15.92 -6.48
CA ILE A 195 -5.99 15.57 -7.91
C ILE A 195 -6.49 16.76 -8.72
N LEU A 196 -7.41 17.58 -8.19
CA LEU A 196 -7.89 18.79 -8.85
C LEU A 196 -6.75 19.78 -9.09
N ARG A 197 -5.94 20.05 -8.06
CA ARG A 197 -4.78 20.94 -8.17
C ARG A 197 -3.73 20.44 -9.15
N LEU A 198 -3.51 19.12 -9.22
CA LEU A 198 -2.61 18.53 -10.22
C LEU A 198 -3.16 18.76 -11.63
N LEU A 199 -4.43 18.47 -11.87
CA LEU A 199 -5.06 18.66 -13.19
C LEU A 199 -5.01 20.12 -13.63
N GLU A 200 -5.38 21.05 -12.74
CA GLU A 200 -5.31 22.49 -12.96
C GLU A 200 -3.89 22.93 -13.30
N TYR A 201 -2.91 22.61 -12.46
CA TYR A 201 -1.51 23.00 -12.67
C TYR A 201 -0.95 22.51 -14.01
N TYR A 202 -1.12 21.22 -14.32
CA TYR A 202 -0.59 20.64 -15.56
C TYR A 202 -1.33 21.18 -16.80
N ASN A 203 -2.59 21.56 -16.67
CA ASN A 203 -3.32 22.24 -17.73
C ASN A 203 -2.76 23.67 -17.97
N GLU A 204 -2.55 24.44 -16.92
CA GLU A 204 -2.06 25.82 -17.00
C GLU A 204 -0.66 25.93 -17.61
N ILE A 205 0.25 25.01 -17.28
CA ILE A 205 1.60 24.99 -17.86
C ILE A 205 1.65 24.39 -19.28
N GLY A 206 0.48 24.01 -19.84
CA GLY A 206 0.35 23.45 -21.17
C GLY A 206 0.98 22.07 -21.30
N ALA A 207 0.84 21.19 -20.31
CA ALA A 207 1.45 19.85 -20.31
C ALA A 207 0.81 18.85 -21.31
N PHE A 208 -0.31 19.22 -21.93
CA PHE A 208 -1.07 18.39 -22.85
C PHE A 208 -0.85 18.83 -24.30
N GLU A 209 -0.80 17.88 -25.23
CA GLU A 209 -0.80 18.14 -26.68
C GLU A 209 -2.20 18.55 -27.15
N SER A 210 -3.24 17.91 -26.60
CA SER A 210 -4.64 18.15 -26.95
C SER A 210 -5.39 18.87 -25.83
N GLN A 211 -6.18 19.87 -26.21
CA GLN A 211 -7.11 20.57 -25.29
C GLN A 211 -8.29 19.69 -24.83
N GLU A 212 -8.51 18.54 -25.49
CA GLU A 212 -9.54 17.58 -25.09
C GLU A 212 -9.07 16.65 -23.98
N THR A 213 -7.76 16.50 -23.78
CA THR A 213 -7.19 15.59 -22.78
C THR A 213 -7.56 16.01 -21.35
N PRO A 214 -7.42 17.27 -20.92
CA PRO A 214 -7.90 17.71 -19.60
C PRO A 214 -9.39 17.40 -19.38
N LYS A 215 -10.25 17.64 -20.38
CA LYS A 215 -11.68 17.36 -20.30
C LYS A 215 -11.98 15.87 -20.10
N LEU A 216 -11.23 15.00 -20.80
CA LEU A 216 -11.30 13.55 -20.59
C LEU A 216 -10.93 13.18 -19.15
N LEU A 217 -9.86 13.76 -18.61
CA LEU A 217 -9.40 13.47 -17.25
C LEU A 217 -10.43 13.91 -16.19
N TYR A 218 -11.02 15.09 -16.33
CA TYR A 218 -12.11 15.54 -15.44
C TYR A 218 -13.36 14.67 -15.57
N LYS A 219 -13.72 14.23 -16.78
CA LYS A 219 -14.82 13.28 -17.00
C LYS A 219 -14.56 11.93 -16.32
N GLN A 220 -13.33 11.42 -16.39
CA GLN A 220 -12.94 10.19 -15.68
C GLN A 220 -12.98 10.38 -14.16
N LEU A 221 -12.58 11.55 -13.65
CA LEU A 221 -12.69 11.88 -12.23
C LEU A 221 -14.16 11.93 -11.76
N LEU A 222 -15.07 12.49 -12.56
CA LEU A 222 -16.51 12.44 -12.25
C LEU A 222 -17.04 11.00 -12.18
N ALA A 223 -16.68 10.15 -13.14
CA ALA A 223 -17.07 8.74 -13.14
C ALA A 223 -16.47 7.97 -11.94
N LEU A 224 -15.24 8.32 -11.53
CA LEU A 224 -14.61 7.79 -10.32
C LEU A 224 -15.44 8.15 -9.08
N ILE A 225 -15.83 9.42 -8.93
CA ILE A 225 -16.66 9.90 -7.82
C ILE A 225 -18.03 9.19 -7.81
N GLU A 226 -18.59 8.91 -8.98
CA GLU A 226 -19.83 8.14 -9.12
C GLU A 226 -19.69 6.72 -8.58
N ASN A 227 -18.64 6.00 -8.96
CA ASN A 227 -18.36 4.65 -8.43
C ASN A 227 -18.24 4.65 -6.90
N ILE A 228 -17.56 5.65 -6.32
CA ILE A 228 -17.46 5.80 -4.87
C ILE A 228 -18.83 6.06 -4.25
N GLY A 229 -19.65 6.89 -4.88
CA GLY A 229 -21.02 7.17 -4.47
C GLY A 229 -21.88 5.90 -4.43
N GLU A 230 -21.78 5.05 -5.45
CA GLU A 230 -22.49 3.77 -5.50
C GLU A 230 -22.05 2.81 -4.39
N TRP A 231 -20.74 2.68 -4.16
CA TRP A 231 -20.21 1.80 -3.12
C TRP A 231 -20.56 2.28 -1.73
N SER A 232 -20.46 3.58 -1.48
CA SER A 232 -20.81 4.18 -0.19
C SER A 232 -22.32 4.08 0.09
N ALA A 233 -23.17 4.37 -0.90
CA ALA A 233 -24.62 4.24 -0.75
C ALA A 233 -25.05 2.79 -0.45
N SER A 234 -24.48 1.81 -1.16
CA SER A 234 -24.79 0.38 -0.94
C SER A 234 -24.06 -0.22 0.27
N GLY A 235 -22.96 0.38 0.70
CA GLY A 235 -22.04 -0.15 1.70
C GLY A 235 -21.28 -1.40 1.24
N LYS A 236 -21.14 -1.57 -0.08
CA LYS A 236 -20.62 -2.77 -0.74
C LYS A 236 -19.78 -2.41 -1.97
N LYS A 237 -18.71 -3.17 -2.25
CA LYS A 237 -17.91 -3.03 -3.47
C LYS A 237 -18.23 -4.13 -4.48
N GLY A 238 -18.16 -3.78 -5.76
CA GLY A 238 -18.33 -4.73 -6.88
C GLY A 238 -19.79 -5.07 -7.19
N ALA A 239 -19.98 -5.89 -8.23
CA ALA A 239 -21.30 -6.31 -8.69
C ALA A 239 -21.97 -7.32 -7.73
N THR A 240 -23.29 -7.40 -7.80
CA THR A 240 -24.14 -8.27 -6.97
C THR A 240 -23.70 -9.73 -7.06
N GLY A 241 -23.20 -10.29 -5.95
CA GLY A 241 -22.82 -11.70 -5.80
C GLY A 241 -21.44 -11.95 -5.16
N HIS A 242 -20.52 -10.99 -5.25
CA HIS A 242 -19.18 -11.05 -4.64
C HIS A 242 -18.86 -9.77 -3.86
N ALA A 243 -19.85 -9.25 -3.14
CA ALA A 243 -19.84 -7.90 -2.61
C ALA A 243 -19.11 -7.80 -1.26
N ALA A 244 -17.85 -7.36 -1.31
CA ALA A 244 -17.08 -7.07 -0.10
C ALA A 244 -17.66 -5.85 0.64
N GLU A 245 -17.49 -5.82 1.96
CA GLU A 245 -17.96 -4.70 2.78
C GLU A 245 -17.19 -3.42 2.43
N TYR A 246 -17.93 -2.32 2.26
CA TYR A 246 -17.40 -0.97 2.13
C TYR A 246 -17.98 -0.08 3.22
N GLU A 247 -17.11 0.51 4.01
CA GLU A 247 -17.49 1.52 5.00
C GLU A 247 -16.80 2.83 4.67
N MET A 248 -17.57 3.92 4.68
CA MET A 248 -17.04 5.25 4.39
C MET A 248 -17.41 6.21 5.51
N PHE A 249 -16.40 6.90 6.03
CA PHE A 249 -16.52 7.87 7.09
C PHE A 249 -16.05 9.24 6.61
N LEU A 250 -16.82 10.27 6.94
CA LEU A 250 -16.44 11.66 6.75
C LEU A 250 -15.94 12.21 8.08
N SER A 251 -14.66 12.55 8.13
CA SER A 251 -14.02 13.23 9.26
C SER A 251 -14.21 14.74 9.14
N GLU A 252 -14.66 15.37 10.22
CA GLU A 252 -14.67 16.84 10.35
C GLU A 252 -13.31 17.40 10.77
N ILE A 253 -12.41 16.51 11.23
CA ILE A 253 -11.05 16.86 11.61
C ILE A 253 -10.11 16.47 10.46
N GLU A 254 -9.14 17.32 10.19
CA GLU A 254 -8.12 17.08 9.17
C GLU A 254 -7.29 15.84 9.51
N LEU A 255 -7.03 15.00 8.50
CA LEU A 255 -6.26 13.79 8.65
C LEU A 255 -4.76 14.13 8.56
N GLU A 256 -3.98 13.70 9.55
CA GLU A 256 -2.56 14.05 9.65
C GLU A 256 -1.70 13.41 8.54
N ASN A 257 -2.09 12.24 8.05
CA ASN A 257 -1.36 11.53 7.01
C ASN A 257 -2.23 10.52 6.24
N ASN A 258 -1.71 10.06 5.11
CA ASN A 258 -2.23 8.93 4.35
C ASN A 258 -1.71 7.62 4.95
N PHE A 259 -2.51 7.00 5.80
CA PHE A 259 -2.24 5.68 6.36
C PHE A 259 -3.06 4.61 5.64
N VAL A 260 -2.42 3.48 5.34
CA VAL A 260 -3.11 2.24 4.95
C VAL A 260 -2.74 1.17 5.96
N LEU A 261 -3.72 0.71 6.73
CA LEU A 261 -3.55 -0.41 7.64
C LEU A 261 -4.27 -1.62 7.05
N THR A 262 -3.53 -2.67 6.70
CA THR A 262 -4.10 -3.97 6.40
C THR A 262 -4.07 -4.84 7.64
N LYS A 263 -5.16 -5.56 7.89
CA LYS A 263 -5.29 -6.43 9.06
C LYS A 263 -6.09 -7.69 8.74
N SER A 264 -5.77 -8.74 9.45
CA SER A 264 -6.48 -10.01 9.50
C SER A 264 -6.34 -10.66 10.87
N ASP A 265 -6.84 -11.88 11.01
CA ASP A 265 -6.66 -12.67 12.22
C ASP A 265 -5.18 -13.02 12.50
N THR A 266 -4.30 -13.00 11.48
CA THR A 266 -2.92 -13.50 11.58
C THR A 266 -1.85 -12.44 11.35
N SER A 267 -2.17 -11.31 10.70
CA SER A 267 -1.16 -10.31 10.34
C SER A 267 -1.73 -8.89 10.34
N GLN A 268 -0.85 -7.93 10.63
CA GLN A 268 -1.11 -6.49 10.49
C GLN A 268 0.07 -5.84 9.79
N HIS A 269 -0.21 -4.97 8.82
CA HIS A 269 0.80 -4.17 8.14
C HIS A 269 0.32 -2.74 7.99
N CYS A 270 1.19 -1.80 8.33
CA CYS A 270 0.92 -0.38 8.15
C CYS A 270 1.79 0.16 7.02
N ILE A 271 1.18 0.92 6.11
CA ILE A 271 1.81 1.67 5.03
C ILE A 271 1.53 3.14 5.29
N ILE A 272 2.57 3.96 5.14
CA ILE A 272 2.49 5.42 5.23
C ILE A 272 2.93 5.96 3.87
N LYS A 273 2.06 6.74 3.23
CA LYS A 273 2.39 7.38 1.96
C LYS A 273 3.53 8.38 2.16
N LEU A 274 4.49 8.36 1.24
CA LEU A 274 5.56 9.37 1.13
C LEU A 274 5.52 9.96 -0.27
N PHE A 275 5.58 11.30 -0.39
CA PHE A 275 5.51 11.98 -1.68
C PHE A 275 4.25 11.55 -2.49
N THR A 276 4.23 11.71 -3.81
CA THR A 276 3.04 11.44 -4.64
C THR A 276 2.68 9.95 -4.73
N VAL A 277 3.67 9.05 -4.83
CA VAL A 277 3.49 7.61 -5.11
C VAL A 277 4.35 6.68 -4.25
N ASN A 278 5.37 7.19 -3.56
CA ASN A 278 6.22 6.33 -2.73
C ASN A 278 5.54 6.00 -1.40
N SER A 279 6.04 4.99 -0.71
CA SER A 279 5.58 4.68 0.64
C SER A 279 6.66 4.00 1.46
N ILE A 280 6.49 4.09 2.77
CA ILE A 280 7.16 3.23 3.74
C ILE A 280 6.15 2.29 4.36
N SER A 281 6.59 1.09 4.71
CA SER A 281 5.73 0.09 5.34
C SER A 281 6.42 -0.60 6.50
N THR A 282 5.63 -1.08 7.46
CA THR A 282 6.13 -1.88 8.58
C THR A 282 5.09 -2.93 8.99
N ALA A 283 5.60 -4.07 9.44
CA ALA A 283 4.82 -5.13 10.09
C ALA A 283 5.00 -5.10 11.63
N ASN A 284 5.62 -4.04 12.16
CA ASN A 284 5.85 -3.92 13.59
C ASN A 284 4.51 -3.87 14.33
N GLN A 285 4.27 -4.85 15.19
CA GLN A 285 2.99 -5.04 15.88
C GLN A 285 2.64 -3.88 16.83
N LYS A 286 3.63 -3.26 17.48
CA LYS A 286 3.38 -2.11 18.36
C LYS A 286 2.85 -0.93 17.54
N PHE A 287 3.55 -0.58 16.46
CA PHE A 287 3.13 0.50 15.57
C PHE A 287 1.76 0.22 14.94
N CYS A 288 1.53 -0.99 14.43
CA CYS A 288 0.24 -1.34 13.83
C CYS A 288 -0.94 -1.21 14.81
N ARG A 289 -0.76 -1.64 16.08
CA ARG A 289 -1.79 -1.49 17.12
C ARG A 289 -2.03 -0.04 17.51
N GLU A 290 -0.97 0.78 17.56
CA GLU A 290 -1.09 2.22 17.80
C GLU A 290 -1.85 2.90 16.66
N THR A 291 -1.52 2.57 15.40
CA THR A 291 -2.25 3.07 14.22
C THR A 291 -3.70 2.60 14.21
N GLU A 292 -3.99 1.35 14.56
CA GLU A 292 -5.36 0.83 14.66
C GLU A 292 -6.16 1.56 15.73
N LYS A 293 -5.55 1.83 16.88
CA LYS A 293 -6.18 2.63 17.95
C LYS A 293 -6.51 4.03 17.45
N TRP A 294 -5.58 4.67 16.75
CA TRP A 294 -5.80 5.98 16.14
C TRP A 294 -6.97 5.95 15.15
N PHE A 295 -7.04 4.96 14.25
CA PHE A 295 -8.18 4.76 13.34
C PHE A 295 -9.51 4.70 14.11
N ASN A 296 -9.58 3.89 15.17
CA ASN A 296 -10.78 3.76 15.98
C ASN A 296 -11.20 5.07 16.67
N ASP A 297 -10.24 5.87 17.12
CA ASP A 297 -10.51 7.14 17.77
C ASP A 297 -10.95 8.23 16.79
N VAL A 298 -10.45 8.21 15.54
CA VAL A 298 -10.96 9.06 14.46
C VAL A 298 -12.37 8.62 14.06
N ILE A 299 -12.60 7.32 13.85
CA ILE A 299 -13.93 6.77 13.49
C ILE A 299 -15.01 7.22 14.47
N LYS A 300 -14.74 7.19 15.79
CA LYS A 300 -15.69 7.63 16.83
C LYS A 300 -16.10 9.10 16.70
N LYS A 301 -15.26 9.94 16.10
CA LYS A 301 -15.49 11.38 15.89
C LYS A 301 -15.95 11.70 14.47
N SER A 302 -15.93 10.71 13.58
CA SER A 302 -16.32 10.86 12.18
C SER A 302 -17.75 10.40 11.96
N LYS A 303 -18.34 10.88 10.87
CA LYS A 303 -19.70 10.52 10.47
C LYS A 303 -19.67 9.36 9.48
N CYS A 304 -20.32 8.24 9.81
CA CYS A 304 -20.52 7.17 8.83
C CYS A 304 -21.49 7.65 7.74
N ILE A 305 -21.02 7.72 6.50
CA ILE A 305 -21.81 8.13 5.33
C ILE A 305 -22.14 6.95 4.40
N SER A 306 -21.80 5.73 4.80
CA SER A 306 -22.23 4.50 4.13
C SER A 306 -23.48 3.88 4.77
N ARG A 307 -24.32 3.21 3.97
CA ARG A 307 -25.55 2.47 4.34
C ARG A 307 -26.72 3.25 4.96
N ILE A 308 -26.45 4.10 5.94
CA ILE A 308 -27.48 4.65 6.84
C ILE A 308 -27.81 6.10 6.51
N SER A 309 -26.81 6.89 6.08
CA SER A 309 -27.02 8.33 5.84
C SER A 309 -27.00 8.72 4.37
N GLN A 310 -28.10 8.41 3.66
CA GLN A 310 -28.29 8.78 2.26
C GLN A 310 -28.11 10.29 2.01
N LYS A 311 -28.59 11.15 2.92
CA LYS A 311 -28.51 12.59 2.77
C LYS A 311 -27.07 13.12 2.87
N ASP A 312 -26.29 12.60 3.81
CA ASP A 312 -24.90 13.03 3.98
C ASP A 312 -24.01 12.46 2.88
N ASN A 313 -24.27 11.22 2.49
CA ASN A 313 -23.66 10.60 1.32
C ASN A 313 -23.88 11.47 0.07
N TYR A 314 -25.14 11.76 -0.25
CA TYR A 314 -25.50 12.56 -1.42
C TYR A 314 -24.83 13.94 -1.39
N ARG A 315 -24.85 14.64 -0.24
CA ARG A 315 -24.18 15.93 -0.07
C ARG A 315 -22.67 15.84 -0.29
N PHE A 316 -22.03 14.83 0.28
CA PHE A 316 -20.59 14.65 0.16
C PHE A 316 -20.17 14.34 -1.30
N ILE A 317 -20.85 13.38 -1.93
CA ILE A 317 -20.58 13.02 -3.33
C ILE A 317 -20.85 14.19 -4.28
N ASN A 318 -21.98 14.90 -4.12
CA ASN A 318 -22.27 16.06 -4.95
C ASN A 318 -21.30 17.22 -4.71
N GLY A 319 -20.88 17.47 -3.47
CA GLY A 319 -19.87 18.49 -3.20
C GLY A 319 -18.56 18.22 -3.93
N MET A 320 -18.14 16.96 -4.04
CA MET A 320 -16.99 16.58 -4.87
C MET A 320 -17.26 16.79 -6.37
N LYS A 321 -18.46 16.45 -6.87
CA LYS A 321 -18.82 16.68 -8.27
C LYS A 321 -18.89 18.16 -8.63
N GLU A 322 -19.42 19.00 -7.74
CA GLU A 322 -19.49 20.45 -7.88
C GLU A 322 -18.09 21.04 -8.03
N LYS A 323 -17.13 20.66 -7.16
CA LYS A 323 -15.72 21.05 -7.28
C LYS A 323 -15.11 20.67 -8.64
N VAL A 324 -15.42 19.48 -9.17
CA VAL A 324 -14.94 19.07 -10.51
C VAL A 324 -15.61 19.90 -11.62
N GLY A 325 -16.90 20.22 -11.45
CA GLY A 325 -17.68 21.00 -12.41
C GLY A 325 -17.20 22.44 -12.60
N GLU A 326 -16.46 23.00 -11.64
CA GLU A 326 -15.81 24.31 -11.77
C GLU A 326 -14.74 24.35 -12.89
N TYR A 327 -14.26 23.18 -13.34
CA TYR A 327 -13.19 23.05 -14.33
C TYR A 327 -13.66 22.56 -15.71
N LEU A 328 -14.96 22.29 -15.90
CA LEU A 328 -15.57 21.80 -17.14
C LEU A 328 -16.32 22.89 -17.91
#